data_AF-A0A7C3YJ13-F1
#
_entry.id   AF-A0A7C3YJ13-F1
#
_cell.length_a   1.000
_cell.length_b   1.000
_cell.length_c   1.000
_cell.angle_alpha   90.00
_cell.angle_beta   90.00
_cell.angle_gamma   90.00
#
_symmetry.space_group_name_H-M   'P 1'
#
loop_
_entity.id
_entity.type
_entity.pdbx_description
1 polymer ?
#
loop_
_entity_poly.entity_id
_entity_poly.type
_entity_poly.pdbx_seq_one_letter_code
_entity_poly.pdbx_strand_id
1 'polypeptide(L)' 'MSKLKKSHRITIGLIILAVGVLLLGADRLFVAADNASFGQSMTVITIVALFFFLVGAIWLFRTTFE' A
#
# COMPACT_ATOMS: atom_id res chain seq x y z
N MET A 1 8.92 25.70 -0.57
CA MET A 1 7.90 24.97 0.22
C MET A 1 8.35 24.92 1.68
N SER A 2 7.48 25.21 2.67
CA SER A 2 7.87 25.10 4.09
C SER A 2 8.28 23.67 4.45
N LYS A 3 9.38 23.49 5.20
CA LYS A 3 9.92 22.18 5.61
C LYS A 3 8.86 21.29 6.29
N LEU A 4 7.95 21.89 7.05
CA LEU A 4 6.82 21.21 7.69
C LEU A 4 5.87 20.55 6.69
N LYS A 5 5.60 21.19 5.54
CA LYS A 5 4.71 20.65 4.51
C LYS A 5 5.34 19.48 3.75
N LYS A 6 6.66 19.51 3.54
CA LYS A 6 7.40 18.41 2.88
C LYS A 6 7.44 17.16 3.77
N SER A 7 7.74 17.33 5.06
CA SER A 7 7.72 16.22 6.04
C SER A 7 6.35 15.55 6.11
N HIS A 8 5.27 16.34 6.15
CA HIS A 8 3.92 15.80 6.24
C HIS A 8 3.53 14.97 5.00
N ARG A 9 3.92 15.41 3.79
CA ARG A 9 3.68 14.65 2.56
C ARG A 9 4.43 13.31 2.55
N ILE A 10 5.68 13.30 3.01
CA ILE A 10 6.48 12.06 3.10
C ILE A 10 5.84 11.08 4.09
N THR A 11 5.39 11.56 5.26
CA THR A 11 4.69 10.72 6.25
C THR A 11 3.43 10.07 5.66
N ILE A 12 2.61 10.84 4.93
CA ILE A 12 1.42 10.31 4.27
C ILE A 12 1.80 9.22 3.24
N GLY A 13 2.80 9.49 2.41
CA GLY A 13 3.28 8.51 1.43
C GLY A 13 3.76 7.20 2.06
N LEU A 14 4.49 7.29 3.16
CA LEU A 14 4.94 6.13 3.94
C LEU A 14 3.79 5.33 4.55
N ILE A 15 2.79 6.01 5.12
CA ILE A 15 1.60 5.34 5.69
C ILE A 15 0.84 4.57 4.62
N ILE A 16 0.60 5.20 3.46
CA ILE A 16 -0.07 4.57 2.32
C ILE A 16 0.69 3.32 1.86
N LEU A 17 2.03 3.41 1.78
CA LEU A 17 2.86 2.29 1.36
C LEU A 17 2.86 1.15 2.38
N ALA A 18 2.91 1.49 3.67
CA ALA A 18 2.81 0.51 4.76
C ALA A 18 1.48 -0.25 4.73
N VAL A 19 0.36 0.44 4.48
CA VAL A 19 -0.97 -0.20 4.32
C VAL A 19 -0.96 -1.17 3.14
N GLY A 20 -0.41 -0.78 2.00
CA GLY A 20 -0.29 -1.68 0.84
C GLY A 20 0.52 -2.95 1.14
N VAL A 21 1.63 -2.82 1.86
CA VAL A 21 2.47 -3.96 2.28
C VAL A 21 1.74 -4.88 3.26
N LEU A 22 1.02 -4.33 4.24
CA LEU A 22 0.24 -5.12 5.20
C LEU A 22 -0.88 -5.91 4.51
N LEU A 23 -1.56 -5.29 3.55
CA LEU A 23 -2.60 -5.97 2.76
C LEU A 23 -2.03 -7.12 1.92
N LEU A 24 -0.87 -6.91 1.28
CA LEU A 24 -0.14 -7.97 0.55
C LEU A 24 0.31 -9.10 1.49
N GLY A 25 0.79 -8.77 2.69
CA GLY A 25 1.17 -9.75 3.70
C GLY A 25 -0.03 -10.57 4.18
N ALA A 26 -1.16 -9.91 4.42
CA ALA A 26 -2.41 -10.56 4.80
C ALA A 26 -2.91 -11.51 3.69
N ASP A 27 -2.88 -11.07 2.43
CA ASP A 27 -3.25 -11.91 1.27
C ASP A 27 -2.46 -13.22 1.25
N ARG A 28 -1.13 -13.17 1.42
CA ARG A 28 -0.29 -14.37 1.46
C ARG A 28 -0.57 -15.29 2.64
N LEU A 29 -0.93 -14.74 3.80
CA LEU A 29 -1.34 -15.53 4.97
C LEU A 29 -2.68 -16.22 4.72
N PHE A 30 -3.63 -15.55 4.05
CA PHE A 30 -4.90 -16.18 3.66
C PHE A 30 -4.71 -17.26 2.59
N VAL A 31 -3.82 -17.05 1.62
CA VAL A 31 -3.47 -18.05 0.58
C VAL A 31 -2.85 -19.29 1.22
N ALA A 32 -1.94 -19.10 2.17
CA ALA A 32 -1.31 -20.19 2.89
C ALA A 32 -2.29 -20.96 3.81
N ALA A 33 -3.42 -20.35 4.18
CA ALA A 33 -4.40 -20.94 5.09
C ALA A 33 -5.42 -21.89 4.40
N ASP A 34 -5.23 -22.23 3.12
CA ASP A 34 -5.99 -23.26 2.35
C ASP A 34 -7.52 -23.20 2.53
N ASN A 35 -8.09 -22.00 2.50
CA ASN A 35 -9.53 -21.81 2.53
C ASN A 35 -10.06 -21.58 1.11
N ALA A 36 -10.39 -22.67 0.42
CA ALA A 36 -10.88 -22.69 -0.97
C ALA A 36 -12.08 -21.77 -1.27
N SER A 37 -12.75 -21.20 -0.26
CA SER A 37 -13.87 -20.27 -0.40
C SER A 37 -13.50 -18.80 -0.65
N PHE A 38 -12.22 -18.41 -0.57
CA PHE A 38 -11.81 -17.00 -0.59
C PHE A 38 -11.21 -16.49 -1.92
N GLY A 39 -11.23 -17.28 -3.01
CA GLY A 39 -10.55 -16.90 -4.27
C GLY A 39 -10.95 -15.53 -4.83
N GLN A 40 -12.23 -15.14 -4.77
CA GLN A 40 -12.66 -13.79 -5.17
C GLN A 40 -12.19 -12.71 -4.18
N SER A 41 -12.28 -12.98 -2.88
CA SER A 41 -11.86 -12.05 -1.83
C SER A 41 -10.35 -11.78 -1.87
N MET A 42 -9.53 -12.79 -2.16
CA MET A 42 -8.07 -12.65 -2.35
C MET A 42 -7.74 -11.76 -3.54
N THR A 43 -8.42 -11.97 -4.68
CA THR A 43 -8.21 -11.14 -5.88
C THR A 43 -8.47 -9.66 -5.57
N VAL A 44 -9.53 -9.37 -4.81
CA VAL A 44 -9.84 -8.00 -4.38
C VAL A 44 -8.76 -7.44 -3.44
N ILE A 45 -8.33 -8.20 -2.42
CA ILE A 45 -7.30 -7.74 -1.48
C ILE A 45 -5.98 -7.44 -2.21
N THR A 46 -5.57 -8.32 -3.13
CA THR A 46 -4.37 -8.13 -3.95
C THR A 46 -4.47 -6.86 -4.81
N ILE A 47 -5.60 -6.64 -5.49
CA ILE A 47 -5.80 -5.44 -6.32
C ILE A 47 -5.76 -4.17 -5.45
N VAL A 48 -6.42 -4.20 -4.29
CA VAL A 48 -6.41 -3.06 -3.35
C VAL A 48 -4.99 -2.80 -2.85
N ALA A 49 -4.24 -3.84 -2.48
CA ALA A 49 -2.86 -3.71 -2.03
C ALA A 49 -1.96 -3.09 -3.10
N LEU A 50 -2.07 -3.54 -4.36
CA LEU A 50 -1.34 -2.98 -5.50
C LEU A 50 -1.69 -1.51 -5.73
N PHE A 51 -2.96 -1.14 -5.60
CA PHE A 51 -3.39 0.26 -5.72
C PHE A 51 -2.73 1.14 -4.66
N PHE A 52 -2.77 0.75 -3.38
CA PHE A 52 -2.10 1.49 -2.31
C PHE A 52 -0.59 1.57 -2.52
N PHE A 53 0.04 0.48 -2.98
CA PHE A 53 1.47 0.47 -3.27
C PHE A 53 1.84 1.47 -4.37
N LEU A 54 1.06 1.49 -5.46
CA LEU A 54 1.30 2.37 -6.61
C LEU A 54 1.07 3.85 -6.26
N VAL A 55 -0.01 4.15 -5.53
CA VAL A 55 -0.30 5.52 -5.04
C VAL A 55 0.77 5.98 -4.07
N GLY A 56 1.18 5.14 -3.11
CA GLY A 56 2.24 5.46 -2.16
C GLY A 56 3.59 5.72 -2.84
N ALA A 57 3.95 4.89 -3.82
CA ALA A 57 5.18 5.03 -4.58
C ALA A 57 5.19 6.33 -5.41
N ILE A 58 4.10 6.64 -6.13
CA ILE A 58 3.97 7.88 -6.90
C ILE A 58 4.06 9.10 -5.97
N TRP A 59 3.39 9.04 -4.82
CA TRP A 59 3.38 10.14 -3.86
C TRP A 59 4.78 10.41 -3.30
N LEU A 60 5.50 9.35 -2.88
CA LEU A 60 6.87 9.46 -2.40
C LEU A 60 7.82 9.95 -3.49
N PHE A 61 7.69 9.44 -4.71
CA PHE A 61 8.46 9.90 -5.86
C PHE A 61 8.28 11.41 -6.08
N ARG A 62 7.03 11.90 -6.13
CA ARG A 62 6.76 13.34 -6.26
C ARG A 62 7.41 14.15 -5.14
N THR A 63 7.36 13.69 -3.89
CA THR A 63 8.00 14.40 -2.77
C THR A 63 9.52 14.44 -2.82
N THR A 64 10.16 13.49 -3.51
CA THR A 64 11.62 13.46 -3.69
C THR A 64 12.10 14.49 -4.72
N PHE A 65 11.33 14.69 -5.80
CA PHE A 65 11.70 15.59 -6.91
C PHE A 65 11.11 17.01 -6.80
N GLU A 66 10.19 17.26 -5.85
CA GLU A 66 9.75 18.61 -5.41
C GLU A 66 10.70 19.24 -4.37
#